data_AF-A0A3D2D3T2-F1
#
_entry.id   AF-A0A3D2D3T2-F1
#
_cell.length_a   1.000
_cell.length_b   1.000
_cell.length_c   1.000
_cell.angle_alpha   90.00
_cell.angle_beta   90.00
_cell.angle_gamma   90.00
#
_symmetry.space_group_name_H-M   'P 1'
#
loop_
_entity.id
_entity.type
_entity.pdbx_description
1 polymer ?
#
loop_
_entity_poly.entity_id
_entity_poly.type
_entity_poly.pdbx_seq_one_letter_code
_entity_poly.pdbx_strand_id
1 'polypeptide(L)'
;MKGNKSEFFTSVIKAFATAIVVSLAAVLVFALIVKITGLGEAAIKTVNQFIKVISLFIGCFISLKNGAGLIKGALVGATYCVVLYLIFLIAGSNSFSAAFWLDILFCTAIGAISGVITVNVRAKA
;
A
#
# COMPACT_ATOMS: atom_id res chain seq x y z
N MET A 1 -14.30 8.28 22.90
CA MET A 1 -14.03 7.90 21.49
C MET A 1 -15.17 7.03 20.96
N LYS A 2 -16.25 7.62 20.42
CA LYS A 2 -17.28 6.87 19.66
C LYS A 2 -17.13 7.24 18.19
N GLY A 3 -16.06 6.76 17.56
CA GLY A 3 -16.00 6.73 16.10
C GLY A 3 -16.97 5.63 15.65
N ASN A 4 -17.96 5.99 14.85
CA ASN A 4 -18.93 5.03 14.32
C ASN A 4 -18.16 3.89 13.64
N LYS A 5 -18.31 2.63 14.10
CA LYS A 5 -17.51 1.48 13.64
C LYS A 5 -17.55 1.36 12.10
N SER A 6 -18.69 1.72 11.51
CA SER A 6 -18.90 1.83 10.06
C SER A 6 -17.94 2.78 9.35
N GLU A 7 -17.68 3.97 9.91
CA GLU A 7 -16.77 4.95 9.30
C GLU A 7 -15.31 4.51 9.36
N PHE A 8 -14.93 3.81 10.43
CA PHE A 8 -13.60 3.22 10.56
C PHE A 8 -13.34 2.23 9.42
N PHE A 9 -14.21 1.22 9.29
CA PHE A 9 -14.07 0.19 8.26
C PHE A 9 -14.16 0.77 6.86
N THR A 10 -15.09 1.71 6.62
CA THR A 10 -15.25 2.37 5.34
C THR A 10 -13.99 3.14 4.93
N SER A 11 -13.35 3.85 5.86
CA SER A 11 -12.12 4.59 5.59
C SER A 11 -10.95 3.66 5.24
N VAL A 12 -10.82 2.53 5.96
CA VAL A 12 -9.79 1.51 5.71
C VAL A 12 -9.99 0.88 4.34
N ILE A 13 -11.21 0.42 4.02
CA ILE A 13 -11.52 -0.22 2.74
C ILE A 13 -11.26 0.74 1.58
N LYS A 14 -11.69 2.01 1.70
CA LYS A 14 -11.41 3.02 0.68
C LYS A 14 -9.92 3.27 0.52
N ALA A 15 -9.16 3.38 1.61
CA ALA A 15 -7.72 3.61 1.57
C ALA A 15 -6.98 2.46 0.88
N PHE A 16 -7.33 1.24 1.26
CA PHE A 16 -6.83 0.00 0.64
C PHE A 16 -7.16 -0.06 -0.86
N ALA A 17 -8.42 0.17 -1.24
CA ALA A 17 -8.85 0.11 -2.64
C ALA A 17 -8.11 1.16 -3.49
N THR A 18 -8.01 2.39 -3.00
CA THR A 18 -7.24 3.45 -3.68
C THR A 18 -5.76 3.07 -3.81
N ALA A 19 -5.14 2.56 -2.75
CA ALA A 19 -3.74 2.14 -2.80
C ALA A 19 -3.50 1.03 -3.82
N ILE A 20 -4.38 0.03 -3.91
CA ILE A 20 -4.28 -1.03 -4.93
C ILE A 20 -4.42 -0.47 -6.33
N VAL A 21 -5.43 0.36 -6.59
CA VAL A 21 -5.66 0.92 -7.94
C VAL A 21 -4.47 1.75 -8.40
N VAL A 22 -3.95 2.63 -7.53
CA VAL A 22 -2.78 3.45 -7.82
C VAL A 22 -1.55 2.57 -8.07
N SER A 23 -1.35 1.55 -7.22
CA SER A 23 -0.23 0.63 -7.35
C SER A 23 -0.27 -0.16 -8.65
N LEU A 24 -1.42 -0.72 -9.02
CA LEU A 24 -1.57 -1.50 -10.25
C LEU A 24 -1.38 -0.62 -11.48
N ALA A 25 -1.97 0.58 -11.49
CA ALA A 25 -1.77 1.53 -12.59
C ALA A 25 -0.29 1.89 -12.77
N ALA A 26 0.40 2.22 -11.67
CA ALA A 26 1.82 2.56 -11.71
C ALA A 26 2.71 1.38 -12.13
N VAL A 27 2.42 0.16 -11.64
CA VAL A 27 3.15 -1.05 -12.02
C VAL A 27 2.93 -1.37 -13.50
N LEU A 28 1.73 -1.19 -14.06
CA LEU A 28 1.47 -1.42 -15.47
C LEU A 28 2.25 -0.44 -16.36
N VAL A 29 2.27 0.84 -16.01
CA VAL A 29 3.08 1.85 -16.71
C VAL A 29 4.56 1.49 -16.62
N PHE A 30 5.04 1.12 -15.43
CA PHE A 30 6.43 0.72 -15.24
C PHE A 30 6.81 -0.54 -16.02
N ALA A 31 5.92 -1.53 -16.11
CA ALA A 31 6.14 -2.73 -16.90
C ALA A 31 6.35 -2.43 -18.39
N LEU A 32 5.63 -1.45 -18.96
CA LEU A 32 5.86 -0.99 -20.32
C LEU A 32 7.25 -0.36 -20.50
N ILE A 33 7.68 0.45 -19.53
CA ILE A 33 9.03 1.07 -19.52
C ILE A 33 10.12 0.00 -19.46
N VAL A 34 9.97 -1.00 -18.59
CA VAL A 34 10.91 -2.12 -18.47
C VAL A 34 11.03 -2.86 -19.80
N LYS A 35 9.90 -3.11 -20.48
CA LYS A 35 9.88 -3.81 -21.77
C LYS A 35 10.71 -3.12 -22.86
N ILE A 36 10.75 -1.78 -22.88
CA ILE A 36 11.46 -1.02 -23.92
C ILE A 36 12.90 -0.65 -23.53
N THR A 37 13.23 -0.63 -22.24
CA THR A 37 14.56 -0.24 -21.73
C THR A 37 15.46 -1.42 -21.40
N GLY A 38 14.89 -2.61 -21.16
CA GLY A 38 15.66 -3.76 -20.72
C GLY A 38 16.27 -3.57 -19.32
N LEU A 39 15.59 -2.83 -18.43
CA LEU A 39 16.02 -2.61 -17.05
C LEU A 39 16.34 -3.93 -16.34
N GLY A 40 17.48 -3.97 -15.62
CA GLY A 40 17.88 -5.14 -14.84
C GLY A 40 16.97 -5.39 -13.63
N GLU A 41 16.95 -6.64 -13.15
CA GLU A 41 16.06 -7.09 -12.07
C GLU A 41 16.18 -6.28 -10.77
N ALA A 42 17.40 -5.85 -10.42
CA ALA A 42 17.63 -5.03 -9.22
C ALA A 42 16.91 -3.69 -9.32
N ALA A 43 16.98 -3.02 -10.48
CA ALA A 43 16.30 -1.76 -10.71
C ALA A 43 14.77 -1.94 -10.70
N ILE A 44 14.27 -3.04 -11.30
CA ILE A 44 12.83 -3.38 -11.28
C ILE A 44 12.33 -3.53 -9.83
N LYS A 45 13.04 -4.30 -9.01
CA LYS A 45 12.67 -4.51 -7.60
C LYS A 45 12.67 -3.21 -6.81
N THR A 46 13.72 -2.38 -6.98
CA THR A 46 13.83 -1.09 -6.29
C THR A 46 12.68 -0.15 -6.66
N VAL A 47 12.39 0.03 -7.95
CA VAL A 47 11.31 0.92 -8.41
C VAL A 47 9.93 0.39 -7.95
N ASN A 48 9.70 -0.93 -8.01
CA ASN A 48 8.46 -1.52 -7.49
C ASN A 48 8.27 -1.25 -5.99
N GLN A 49 9.33 -1.22 -5.20
CA GLN A 49 9.23 -0.88 -3.78
C GLN A 49 8.84 0.58 -3.58
N PHE A 50 9.38 1.51 -4.37
CA PHE A 50 8.95 2.91 -4.35
C PHE A 50 7.47 3.08 -4.75
N ILE A 51 7.03 2.36 -5.79
CA ILE A 51 5.62 2.38 -6.21
C ILE A 51 4.71 1.94 -5.05
N LYS A 52 5.04 0.88 -4.32
CA LYS A 52 4.26 0.43 -3.16
C LYS A 52 4.16 1.51 -2.09
N VAL A 53 5.29 2.14 -1.74
CA VAL A 53 5.32 3.20 -0.70
C VAL A 53 4.42 4.37 -1.09
N ILE A 54 4.58 4.87 -2.31
CA ILE A 54 3.82 6.02 -2.82
C ILE A 54 2.32 5.68 -2.89
N SER A 55 1.99 4.48 -3.35
CA SER A 55 0.59 4.04 -3.47
C SER A 55 -0.09 3.90 -2.12
N LEU A 56 0.58 3.30 -1.13
CA LEU A 56 0.09 3.21 0.24
C LEU A 56 -0.09 4.60 0.87
N PHE A 57 0.86 5.49 0.65
CA PHE A 57 0.77 6.86 1.14
C PHE A 57 -0.43 7.59 0.53
N ILE A 58 -0.60 7.55 -0.80
CA ILE A 58 -1.72 8.19 -1.51
C ILE A 58 -3.06 7.61 -1.03
N GLY A 59 -3.16 6.28 -0.95
CA GLY A 59 -4.38 5.61 -0.47
C GLY A 59 -4.73 6.01 0.96
N CYS A 60 -3.74 6.06 1.86
CA CYS A 60 -3.92 6.55 3.22
C CYS A 60 -4.35 8.02 3.22
N PHE A 61 -3.64 8.88 2.49
CA PHE A 61 -3.80 10.32 2.48
C PHE A 61 -5.20 10.77 2.04
N ILE A 62 -5.71 10.15 0.97
CA ILE A 62 -7.02 10.49 0.41
C ILE A 62 -8.15 10.01 1.34
N SER A 63 -8.04 8.77 1.82
CA SER A 63 -9.19 8.04 2.39
C SER A 63 -9.24 8.01 3.91
N LEU A 64 -8.10 8.12 4.60
CA LEU A 64 -8.09 8.12 6.07
C LEU A 64 -8.53 9.49 6.62
N LYS A 65 -9.48 9.43 7.55
CA LYS A 65 -10.03 10.59 8.26
C LYS A 65 -9.93 10.35 9.77
N ASN A 66 -9.61 11.42 10.50
CA ASN A 66 -9.67 11.62 11.95
C ASN A 66 -9.44 10.39 12.86
N GLY A 67 -8.39 10.47 13.68
CA GLY A 67 -8.13 9.53 14.77
C GLY A 67 -7.65 8.13 14.32
N ALA A 68 -6.91 7.48 15.23
CA ALA A 68 -6.37 6.13 15.05
C ALA A 68 -5.57 5.91 13.75
N GLY A 69 -4.85 6.94 13.27
CA GLY A 69 -4.08 6.87 12.01
C GLY A 69 -3.07 5.72 11.99
N LEU A 70 -2.42 5.44 13.12
CA LEU A 70 -1.50 4.30 13.26
C LEU A 70 -2.21 2.97 12.98
N ILE A 71 -3.32 2.70 13.68
CA ILE A 71 -4.05 1.42 13.56
C ILE A 71 -4.71 1.30 12.18
N LYS A 72 -5.38 2.35 11.71
CA LYS A 72 -5.99 2.36 10.37
C LYS A 72 -4.94 2.16 9.28
N GLY A 73 -3.83 2.89 9.36
CA GLY A 73 -2.74 2.81 8.40
C GLY A 73 -2.05 1.44 8.41
N ALA A 74 -1.75 0.88 9.58
CA ALA A 74 -1.19 -0.46 9.70
C ALA A 74 -2.10 -1.51 9.08
N LEU A 75 -3.42 -1.42 9.34
CA LEU A 75 -4.40 -2.34 8.79
C LEU A 75 -4.48 -2.24 7.26
N VAL A 76 -4.44 -1.03 6.71
CA VAL A 76 -4.37 -0.78 5.26
C VAL A 76 -3.10 -1.39 4.66
N GLY A 77 -1.94 -1.14 5.27
CA GLY A 77 -0.65 -1.68 4.82
C GLY A 77 -0.60 -3.20 4.81
N ALA A 78 -1.09 -3.83 5.87
CA ALA A 78 -1.14 -5.29 5.99
C ALA A 78 -2.09 -5.90 4.96
N THR A 79 -3.33 -5.39 4.86
CA THR A 79 -4.33 -5.90 3.89
C THR A 79 -3.89 -5.67 2.45
N TYR A 80 -3.30 -4.51 2.14
CA TYR A 80 -2.69 -4.23 0.84
C TYR A 80 -1.65 -5.28 0.47
N CYS A 81 -0.69 -5.57 1.35
CA CYS A 81 0.39 -6.52 1.06
C CYS A 81 -0.14 -7.94 0.82
N VAL A 82 -1.08 -8.39 1.64
CA VAL A 82 -1.71 -9.70 1.50
C VAL A 82 -2.43 -9.81 0.16
N VAL A 83 -3.23 -8.81 -0.21
CA VAL A 83 -3.99 -8.85 -1.47
C VAL A 83 -3.07 -8.72 -2.68
N LEU A 84 -2.06 -7.86 -2.65
CA LEU A 84 -1.08 -7.74 -3.73
C LEU A 84 -0.37 -9.07 -3.97
N TYR A 85 -0.02 -9.78 -2.90
CA TYR A 85 0.57 -11.10 -2.99
C TYR A 85 -0.38 -12.11 -3.64
N LEU A 86 -1.65 -12.13 -3.24
CA LEU A 86 -2.66 -12.98 -3.89
C LEU A 86 -2.79 -12.68 -5.39
N ILE A 87 -2.74 -11.40 -5.78
CA ILE A 87 -2.76 -11.01 -7.21
C ILE A 87 -1.54 -11.58 -7.93
N PHE A 88 -0.35 -11.45 -7.37
CA PHE A 88 0.87 -11.99 -7.98
C PHE A 88 0.93 -13.52 -8.00
N LEU A 89 0.35 -14.19 -7.01
CA LEU A 89 0.24 -15.65 -6.98
C LEU A 89 -0.62 -16.14 -8.16
N ILE A 90 -1.77 -15.50 -8.39
CA ILE A 90 -2.65 -15.81 -9.53
C ILE A 90 -1.97 -15.45 -10.87
N ALA A 91 -1.11 -14.42 -10.89
CA ALA A 91 -0.31 -14.06 -12.06
C ALA A 91 0.84 -15.05 -12.36
N GLY A 92 0.96 -16.15 -11.61
CA GLY A 92 1.93 -17.23 -11.87
C GLY A 92 3.28 -17.07 -11.17
N SER A 93 3.40 -16.14 -10.20
CA SER A 93 4.63 -16.03 -9.40
C SER A 93 4.65 -17.07 -8.28
N ASN A 94 5.68 -17.93 -8.26
CA ASN A 94 5.86 -18.99 -7.25
C ASN A 94 6.82 -18.55 -6.13
N SER A 95 6.52 -17.44 -5.45
CA SER A 95 7.46 -16.82 -4.51
C SER A 95 6.96 -16.83 -3.07
N PHE A 96 6.66 -18.01 -2.50
CA PHE A 96 6.56 -18.16 -1.04
C PHE A 96 7.99 -18.19 -0.47
N SER A 97 8.60 -17.01 -0.35
CA SER A 97 9.95 -16.83 0.20
C SER A 97 9.89 -16.17 1.57
N ALA A 98 10.93 -16.34 2.40
CA ALA A 98 11.10 -15.58 3.64
C ALA A 98 11.00 -14.05 3.42
N ALA A 99 11.29 -13.59 2.20
CA ALA A 99 11.11 -12.20 1.78
C ALA A 99 9.64 -11.71 1.89
N PHE A 100 8.64 -12.59 1.79
CA PHE A 100 7.23 -12.24 1.91
C PHE A 100 6.88 -11.72 3.31
N TRP A 101 7.38 -12.39 4.36
CA TRP A 101 7.15 -11.98 5.74
C TRP A 101 7.76 -10.61 6.04
N LEU A 102 8.95 -10.36 5.50
CA LEU A 102 9.58 -9.04 5.58
C LEU A 102 8.76 -8.00 4.82
N ASP A 103 8.26 -8.31 3.63
CA ASP A 103 7.47 -7.37 2.82
C ASP A 103 6.14 -7.01 3.50
N ILE A 104 5.49 -7.96 4.19
CA ILE A 104 4.33 -7.69 5.06
C ILE A 104 4.70 -6.70 6.16
N LEU A 105 5.81 -6.93 6.87
CA LEU A 105 6.25 -6.07 7.96
C LEU A 105 6.54 -4.65 7.44
N PHE A 106 7.22 -4.55 6.30
CA PHE A 106 7.50 -3.28 5.63
C PHE A 106 6.23 -2.56 5.22
N CYS A 107 5.31 -3.22 4.52
CA CYS A 107 4.05 -2.61 4.08
C CYS A 107 3.20 -2.16 5.26
N THR A 108 3.17 -2.93 6.35
CA THR A 108 2.47 -2.58 7.59
C THR A 108 3.10 -1.35 8.23
N ALA A 109 4.43 -1.29 8.34
CA ALA A 109 5.14 -0.14 8.88
C ALA A 109 4.93 1.13 8.03
N ILE A 110 5.05 1.02 6.71
CA ILE A 110 4.79 2.11 5.76
C ILE A 110 3.35 2.60 5.88
N GLY A 111 2.39 1.67 5.92
CA GLY A 111 0.98 1.99 6.12
C GLY A 111 0.73 2.71 7.44
N ALA A 112 1.32 2.23 8.54
CA ALA A 112 1.20 2.86 9.85
C ALA A 112 1.75 4.30 9.85
N ILE A 113 2.96 4.50 9.33
CA ILE A 113 3.60 5.82 9.21
C ILE A 113 2.74 6.74 8.34
N SER A 114 2.31 6.27 7.17
CA SER A 114 1.45 7.03 6.25
C SER A 114 0.13 7.43 6.89
N GLY A 115 -0.47 6.53 7.67
CA GLY A 115 -1.72 6.78 8.38
C GLY A 115 -1.57 7.82 9.49
N VAL A 116 -0.49 7.77 10.28
CA VAL A 116 -0.18 8.78 11.31
C VAL A 116 0.02 10.16 10.67
N ILE A 117 0.85 10.24 9.62
CA ILE A 117 1.12 11.49 8.91
C ILE A 117 -0.19 12.07 8.39
N THR A 118 -1.01 11.26 7.72
CA THR A 118 -2.28 11.71 7.14
C THR A 118 -3.22 12.30 8.17
N VAL A 119 -3.48 11.58 9.27
CA VAL A 119 -4.46 12.06 10.26
C VAL A 119 -3.95 13.30 11.01
N ASN A 120 -2.64 13.43 11.21
CA ASN A 120 -2.07 14.59 11.90
C ASN A 120 -2.00 15.83 11.01
N VAL A 121 -1.69 15.67 9.72
CA VAL A 121 -1.70 16.78 8.75
C VAL A 121 -3.12 17.30 8.55
N ARG A 122 -4.12 16.42 8.40
CA ARG A 122 -5.52 16.82 8.30
C ARG A 122 -6.11 17.39 9.58
N ALA A 123 -5.59 17.02 10.76
CA ALA A 123 -6.04 17.60 12.02
C ALA A 123 -5.56 19.06 12.22
N LYS A 124 -4.53 19.48 11.48
CA LYS A 124 -3.99 20.86 11.51
C LYS A 124 -4.47 21.75 10.35
N ALA A 125 -5.11 21.18 9.33
CA ALA A 125 -5.66 21.89 8.17
C ALA A 125 -7.15 22.19 8.40
#